data_AF-A0A7Z9N0S1-F1
#
_entry.id   AF-A0A7Z9N0S1-F1
#
_cell.length_a   1.000
_cell.length_b   1.000
_cell.length_c   1.000
_cell.angle_alpha   90.00
_cell.angle_beta   90.00
_cell.angle_gamma   90.00
#
_symmetry.space_group_name_H-M   'P 1'
#
loop_
_entity.id
_entity.type
_entity.pdbx_description
1 polymer ?
#
loop_
_entity_poly.entity_id
_entity_poly.type
_entity_poly.pdbx_seq_one_letter_code
_entity_poly.pdbx_strand_id
1 'polypeptide(L)'
;MLNRLFYIHFIMSLLLGSGKEKPQILSTSVSFSGIEFEVVKNGESNNRYIWLHGDERTANMALRHHLNHYDGTAFLIKSDEREVVYQNTKIDPNRIFSRSGSLRALKKFRPKWAPGTLNEALDELDQNREQFLTILFPDSGGILIAVHNNFRGYNLKSELEICTKVSVNPKENPRDFIICTDPDDFDKLSVGHYNILLQDQPPKEDDGSLSWAALRNGIRYVNIETRLGWLSQQKKMLEFIEERLN
;
A
#
# COMPACT_ATOMS: atom_id res chain seq x y z
N MET A 1 -65.92 39.47 -4.00
CA MET A 1 -66.49 38.44 -3.12
C MET A 1 -65.74 37.14 -3.37
N LEU A 2 -65.24 36.54 -2.28
CA LEU A 2 -64.63 35.20 -2.12
C LEU A 2 -63.51 34.77 -3.09
N ASN A 3 -62.26 35.01 -2.68
CA ASN A 3 -61.09 34.22 -3.11
C ASN A 3 -61.11 32.87 -2.38
N ARG A 4 -61.18 31.76 -3.11
CA ARG A 4 -61.02 30.41 -2.56
C ARG A 4 -59.53 30.06 -2.44
N LEU A 5 -59.05 29.92 -1.21
CA LEU A 5 -57.77 29.26 -0.91
C LEU A 5 -57.89 27.76 -1.21
N PHE A 6 -57.02 27.23 -2.06
CA PHE A 6 -56.78 25.80 -2.19
C PHE A 6 -55.76 25.36 -1.14
N TYR A 7 -56.18 24.54 -0.18
CA TYR A 7 -55.30 23.84 0.75
C TYR A 7 -54.74 22.59 0.06
N ILE A 8 -53.47 22.61 -0.32
CA ILE A 8 -52.73 21.40 -0.74
C ILE A 8 -52.29 20.69 0.54
N HIS A 9 -52.88 19.51 0.81
CA HIS A 9 -52.39 18.60 1.84
C HIS A 9 -51.12 17.92 1.34
N PHE A 10 -49.99 18.20 1.98
CA PHE A 10 -48.76 17.46 1.77
C PHE A 10 -48.79 16.23 2.69
N ILE A 11 -49.05 15.05 2.12
CA ILE A 11 -48.89 13.78 2.85
C ILE A 11 -47.40 13.47 2.89
N MET A 12 -46.77 13.70 4.04
CA MET A 12 -45.41 13.22 4.31
C MET A 12 -45.48 11.71 4.60
N SER A 13 -45.18 10.89 3.60
CA SER A 13 -44.88 9.48 3.82
C SER A 13 -43.46 9.36 4.39
N LEU A 14 -43.33 9.10 5.69
CA LEU A 14 -42.07 8.65 6.28
C LEU A 14 -41.75 7.26 5.74
N LEU A 15 -40.81 7.18 4.79
CA LEU A 15 -40.12 5.95 4.46
C LEU A 15 -38.91 5.85 5.38
N LEU A 16 -39.05 5.08 6.46
CA LEU A 16 -37.93 4.55 7.24
C LEU A 16 -37.22 3.50 6.37
N GLY A 17 -36.35 3.96 5.47
CA GLY A 17 -35.39 3.10 4.79
C GLY A 17 -34.15 2.95 5.67
N SER A 18 -33.92 1.77 6.24
CA SER A 18 -32.61 1.41 6.79
C SER A 18 -31.63 1.12 5.64
N GLY A 19 -31.37 2.13 4.81
CA GLY A 19 -30.18 2.10 3.96
C GLY A 19 -29.01 2.38 4.87
N LYS A 20 -28.09 1.42 5.04
CA LYS A 20 -26.74 1.76 5.50
C LYS A 20 -26.26 2.84 4.53
N GLU A 21 -26.10 4.07 5.00
CA GLU A 21 -25.44 5.11 4.22
C GLU A 21 -24.11 4.53 3.74
N LYS A 22 -23.89 4.52 2.43
CA LYS A 22 -22.59 4.11 1.90
C LYS A 22 -21.55 5.06 2.51
N PRO A 23 -20.45 4.55 3.09
CA PRO A 23 -19.41 5.40 3.62
C PRO A 23 -19.00 6.42 2.56
N GLN A 24 -18.98 7.70 2.92
CA GLN A 24 -18.58 8.75 2.00
C GLN A 24 -17.05 8.74 1.89
N ILE A 25 -16.57 8.12 0.82
CA ILE A 25 -15.14 8.07 0.52
C ILE A 25 -14.69 9.46 0.04
N LEU A 26 -13.75 10.08 0.75
CA LEU A 26 -13.09 11.31 0.32
C LEU A 26 -11.86 10.94 -0.51
N SER A 27 -11.71 11.55 -1.69
CA SER A 27 -10.52 11.40 -2.53
C SER A 27 -9.75 12.70 -2.72
N THR A 28 -8.43 12.62 -2.58
CA THR A 28 -7.49 13.70 -2.91
C THR A 28 -6.29 13.11 -3.67
N SER A 29 -5.25 13.91 -3.92
CA SER A 29 -4.02 13.40 -4.56
C SER A 29 -2.77 13.97 -3.91
N VAL A 30 -1.71 13.16 -3.91
CA VAL A 30 -0.36 13.54 -3.49
C VAL A 30 0.64 13.14 -4.59
N SER A 31 1.79 13.81 -4.64
CA SER A 31 2.86 13.48 -5.59
C SER A 31 4.19 13.20 -4.88
N PHE A 32 4.95 12.25 -5.41
CA PHE A 32 6.34 12.00 -5.07
C PHE A 32 7.19 12.12 -6.35
N SER A 33 7.90 13.25 -6.52
CA SER A 33 8.75 13.49 -7.70
C SER A 33 8.04 13.27 -9.04
N GLY A 34 6.80 13.78 -9.15
CA GLY A 34 5.97 13.64 -10.36
C GLY A 34 5.18 12.32 -10.44
N ILE A 35 5.42 11.37 -9.52
CA ILE A 35 4.62 10.15 -9.40
C ILE A 35 3.35 10.51 -8.62
N GLU A 36 2.19 10.42 -9.26
CA GLU A 36 0.91 10.76 -8.63
C GLU A 36 0.29 9.56 -7.90
N PHE A 37 -0.31 9.84 -6.74
CA PHE A 37 -1.13 8.89 -5.99
C PHE A 37 -2.53 9.49 -5.76
N GLU A 38 -3.57 8.70 -5.99
CA GLU A 38 -4.90 8.95 -5.46
C GLU A 38 -4.91 8.56 -3.98
N VAL A 39 -5.37 9.46 -3.11
CA VAL A 39 -5.53 9.21 -1.67
C VAL A 39 -7.00 8.98 -1.40
N VAL A 40 -7.34 7.80 -0.88
CA VAL A 40 -8.71 7.37 -0.62
C VAL A 40 -8.88 7.15 0.88
N LYS A 41 -9.75 7.92 1.54
CA LYS A 41 -10.02 7.79 2.97
C LYS A 41 -11.41 7.21 3.23
N ASN A 42 -11.50 6.22 4.13
CA ASN A 42 -12.73 5.72 4.71
C ASN A 42 -12.63 5.75 6.25
N GLY A 43 -13.63 6.35 6.91
CA GLY A 43 -13.71 6.44 8.37
C GLY A 43 -12.49 7.09 9.05
N GLU A 44 -12.30 6.84 10.34
CA GLU A 44 -11.21 7.42 11.14
C GLU A 44 -10.32 6.31 11.68
N SER A 45 -9.14 6.14 11.07
CA SER A 45 -8.14 5.16 11.46
C SER A 45 -6.74 5.68 11.16
N ASN A 46 -5.78 5.32 12.01
CA ASN A 46 -4.37 5.59 11.78
C ASN A 46 -3.76 4.64 10.74
N ASN A 47 -4.49 3.60 10.31
CA ASN A 47 -3.99 2.64 9.35
C ASN A 47 -3.87 3.24 7.95
N ARG A 48 -2.72 2.98 7.35
CA ARG A 48 -2.35 3.43 6.03
C ARG A 48 -2.18 2.22 5.13
N TYR A 49 -2.63 2.35 3.89
CA TYR A 49 -2.48 1.31 2.88
C TYR A 49 -1.80 1.89 1.66
N ILE A 50 -1.03 1.08 0.94
CA ILE A 50 -0.38 1.56 -0.28
C ILE A 50 -0.32 0.50 -1.38
N TRP A 51 -0.55 0.95 -2.61
CA TRP A 51 -0.40 0.17 -3.82
C TRP A 51 0.54 0.90 -4.78
N LEU A 52 1.73 0.31 -5.01
CA LEU A 52 2.87 0.98 -5.65
C LEU A 52 3.07 0.63 -7.13
N HIS A 53 2.62 -0.53 -7.61
CA HIS A 53 2.84 -0.95 -9.00
C HIS A 53 1.52 -0.98 -9.78
N GLY A 54 1.43 -0.19 -10.84
CA GLY A 54 0.20 0.03 -11.60
C GLY A 54 -0.35 -1.21 -12.30
N ASP A 55 0.52 -2.19 -12.59
CA ASP A 55 0.18 -3.44 -13.27
C ASP A 55 -0.33 -4.54 -12.31
N GLU A 56 -0.18 -4.35 -11.00
CA GLU A 56 -0.64 -5.28 -9.95
C GLU A 56 -2.12 -5.05 -9.62
N ARG A 57 -2.98 -5.15 -10.64
CA ARG A 57 -4.40 -4.73 -10.57
C ARG A 57 -5.24 -5.48 -9.53
N THR A 58 -4.90 -6.74 -9.25
CA THR A 58 -5.67 -7.53 -8.28
C THR A 58 -5.50 -6.98 -6.86
N ALA A 59 -4.31 -6.46 -6.54
CA ALA A 59 -4.01 -5.80 -5.28
C ALA A 59 -4.83 -4.51 -5.10
N ASN A 60 -4.91 -3.67 -6.13
CA ASN A 60 -5.78 -2.49 -6.10
C ASN A 60 -7.26 -2.85 -5.89
N MET A 61 -7.76 -3.87 -6.61
CA MET A 61 -9.14 -4.33 -6.45
C MET A 61 -9.42 -4.87 -5.04
N ALA A 62 -8.48 -5.63 -4.46
CA ALA A 62 -8.60 -6.16 -3.11
C ALA A 62 -8.57 -5.03 -2.06
N LEU A 63 -7.66 -4.07 -2.21
CA LEU A 63 -7.53 -2.93 -1.31
C LEU A 63 -8.74 -2.00 -1.36
N ARG A 64 -9.26 -1.67 -2.55
CA ARG A 64 -10.51 -0.88 -2.66
C ARG A 64 -11.69 -1.61 -2.04
N HIS A 65 -11.75 -2.94 -2.15
CA HIS A 65 -12.74 -3.72 -1.45
C HIS A 65 -12.56 -3.63 0.08
N HIS A 66 -11.32 -3.72 0.58
CA HIS A 66 -11.00 -3.58 2.00
C HIS A 66 -11.51 -2.26 2.57
N LEU A 67 -11.23 -1.14 1.89
CA LEU A 67 -11.65 0.20 2.31
C LEU A 67 -13.17 0.42 2.30
N ASN A 68 -13.94 -0.44 1.62
CA ASN A 68 -15.41 -0.38 1.70
C ASN A 68 -15.97 -1.04 2.97
N HIS A 69 -15.15 -1.81 3.69
CA HIS A 69 -15.54 -2.59 4.86
C HIS A 69 -14.83 -2.14 6.14
N TYR A 70 -13.64 -1.56 6.01
CA TYR A 70 -12.77 -1.20 7.13
C TYR A 70 -12.24 0.24 6.98
N ASP A 71 -11.95 0.87 8.11
CA ASP A 71 -11.47 2.24 8.18
C ASP A 71 -9.98 2.32 7.84
N GLY A 72 -9.59 3.39 7.15
CA GLY A 72 -8.21 3.56 6.71
C GLY A 72 -8.02 4.60 5.62
N THR A 73 -6.75 4.89 5.33
CA THR A 73 -6.36 5.76 4.22
C THR A 73 -5.44 5.03 3.26
N ALA A 74 -5.81 4.91 1.99
CA ALA A 74 -5.00 4.27 0.97
C ALA A 74 -4.36 5.26 0.01
N PHE A 75 -3.12 4.98 -0.38
CA PHE A 75 -2.36 5.66 -1.40
C PHE A 75 -2.25 4.75 -2.63
N LEU A 76 -2.91 5.12 -3.72
CA LEU A 76 -3.04 4.30 -4.91
C LEU A 76 -2.30 4.99 -6.06
N ILE A 77 -1.23 4.38 -6.56
CA ILE A 77 -0.47 4.96 -7.67
C ILE A 77 -1.37 5.18 -8.89
N LYS A 78 -1.25 6.36 -9.52
CA LYS A 78 -1.91 6.65 -10.79
C LYS A 78 -1.01 6.22 -11.95
N SER A 79 -0.91 4.90 -12.12
CA SER A 79 -0.18 4.27 -13.22
C SER A 79 -0.87 2.96 -13.59
N ASP A 80 -0.67 2.55 -14.84
CA ASP A 80 -1.09 1.26 -15.37
C ASP A 80 0.09 0.30 -15.57
N GLU A 81 1.30 0.80 -15.35
CA GLU A 81 2.57 0.12 -15.59
C GLU A 81 3.30 -0.15 -14.28
N ARG A 82 4.23 -1.13 -14.30
CA ARG A 82 5.13 -1.43 -13.19
C ARG A 82 6.07 -0.27 -12.89
N GLU A 83 6.76 0.21 -13.90
CA GLU A 83 7.66 1.36 -13.81
C GLU A 83 6.97 2.64 -14.29
N VAL A 84 7.29 3.74 -13.63
CA VAL A 84 6.72 5.06 -13.91
C VAL A 84 7.73 5.96 -14.60
N VAL A 85 7.22 6.93 -15.36
CA VAL A 85 8.05 7.95 -15.99
C VAL A 85 8.59 8.89 -14.91
N TYR A 86 9.89 9.13 -14.93
CA TYR A 86 10.56 10.14 -14.12
C TYR A 86 11.48 10.94 -15.02
N GLN A 87 11.21 12.23 -15.15
CA GLN A 87 11.89 13.12 -16.11
C GLN A 87 11.88 12.50 -17.53
N ASN A 88 13.04 12.11 -18.05
CA ASN A 88 13.22 11.47 -19.36
C ASN A 88 13.63 9.98 -19.26
N THR A 89 13.37 9.34 -18.13
CA THR A 89 13.64 7.92 -17.91
C THR A 89 12.47 7.22 -17.21
N LYS A 90 12.65 5.95 -16.87
CA LYS A 90 11.71 5.18 -16.05
C LYS A 90 12.37 4.76 -14.74
N ILE A 91 11.56 4.61 -13.71
CA ILE A 91 12.00 4.09 -12.41
C ILE A 91 10.93 3.14 -11.85
N ASP A 92 11.38 2.14 -11.07
CA ASP A 92 10.49 1.33 -10.26
C ASP A 92 10.13 2.15 -8.99
N PRO A 93 8.85 2.47 -8.75
CA PRO A 93 8.43 3.33 -7.65
C PRO A 93 8.67 2.70 -6.27
N ASN A 94 8.89 1.38 -6.20
CA ASN A 94 9.29 0.69 -4.98
C ASN A 94 10.80 0.41 -4.91
N ARG A 95 11.62 1.22 -5.60
CA ARG A 95 13.09 1.15 -5.55
C ARG A 95 13.74 2.50 -5.26
N ILE A 96 12.96 3.49 -4.87
CA ILE A 96 13.41 4.88 -4.66
C ILE A 96 13.30 5.35 -3.19
N PHE A 97 13.07 4.44 -2.25
CA PHE A 97 12.94 4.75 -0.83
C PHE A 97 14.29 4.81 -0.07
N SER A 98 15.41 4.78 -0.79
CA SER A 98 16.75 5.07 -0.28
C SER A 98 17.61 5.69 -1.39
N ARG A 99 18.71 6.37 -1.03
CA ARG A 99 19.61 6.97 -2.02
C ARG A 99 20.31 5.91 -2.87
N SER A 100 20.77 4.80 -2.26
CA SER A 100 21.38 3.67 -2.96
C SER A 100 20.38 2.94 -3.86
N GLY A 101 19.14 2.77 -3.39
CA GLY A 101 17.98 2.34 -4.17
C GLY A 101 17.80 3.17 -5.42
N SER A 102 17.59 4.48 -5.22
CA SER A 102 17.34 5.46 -6.27
C SER A 102 18.46 5.47 -7.31
N LEU A 103 19.72 5.40 -6.88
CA LEU A 103 20.87 5.30 -7.77
C LEU A 103 20.79 4.09 -8.70
N ARG A 104 20.47 2.91 -8.17
CA ARG A 104 20.32 1.70 -8.99
C ARG A 104 19.08 1.78 -9.88
N ALA A 105 17.96 2.27 -9.37
CA ALA A 105 16.72 2.44 -10.12
C ALA A 105 16.90 3.36 -11.33
N LEU A 106 17.52 4.53 -11.15
CA LEU A 106 17.81 5.49 -12.21
C LEU A 106 18.78 4.90 -13.26
N LYS A 107 19.82 4.21 -12.83
CA LYS A 107 20.82 3.61 -13.73
C LYS A 107 20.28 2.42 -14.53
N LYS A 108 19.26 1.72 -14.03
CA LYS A 108 18.64 0.56 -14.71
C LYS A 108 18.10 0.93 -16.10
N PHE A 109 17.39 2.06 -16.20
CA PHE A 109 16.75 2.49 -17.46
C PHE A 109 17.52 3.59 -18.20
N ARG A 110 18.43 4.29 -17.51
CA ARG A 110 19.34 5.27 -18.11
C ARG A 110 20.76 5.07 -17.59
N PRO A 111 21.62 4.30 -18.29
CA PRO A 111 22.97 4.05 -17.81
C PRO A 111 23.89 5.27 -17.95
N LYS A 112 23.63 6.16 -18.92
CA LYS A 112 24.45 7.35 -19.21
C LYS A 112 23.72 8.63 -18.78
N TRP A 113 24.38 9.39 -17.92
CA TRP A 113 23.91 10.68 -17.42
C TRP A 113 24.91 11.76 -17.84
N ALA A 114 24.40 12.95 -18.14
CA ALA A 114 25.28 14.10 -18.31
C ALA A 114 25.95 14.42 -16.96
N PRO A 115 27.18 14.96 -16.94
CA PRO A 115 27.86 15.30 -15.69
C PRO A 115 26.96 16.12 -14.76
N GLY A 116 26.91 15.77 -13.47
CA GLY A 116 26.10 16.45 -12.45
C GLY A 116 24.62 16.03 -12.40
N THR A 117 23.97 15.79 -13.55
CA THR A 117 22.51 15.56 -13.62
C THR A 117 22.00 14.35 -12.84
N LEU A 118 22.82 13.31 -12.66
CA LEU A 118 22.44 12.16 -11.82
C LEU A 118 22.38 12.55 -10.33
N ASN A 119 23.30 13.37 -9.86
CA ASN A 119 23.29 13.80 -8.46
C ASN A 119 22.12 14.73 -8.19
N GLU A 120 21.81 15.65 -9.11
CA GLU A 120 20.62 16.51 -9.02
C GLU A 120 19.34 15.68 -8.92
N ALA A 121 19.19 14.65 -9.76
CA ALA A 121 18.05 13.75 -9.71
C ALA A 121 17.98 12.95 -8.39
N LEU A 122 19.12 12.55 -7.82
CA LEU A 122 19.16 11.87 -6.52
C LEU A 122 18.80 12.81 -5.37
N ASP A 123 19.27 14.04 -5.41
CA ASP A 123 19.00 15.05 -4.39
C ASP A 123 17.52 15.46 -4.40
N GLU A 124 16.91 15.57 -5.58
CA GLU A 124 15.46 15.76 -5.76
C GLU A 124 14.67 14.60 -5.14
N LEU A 125 15.01 13.35 -5.50
CA LEU A 125 14.34 12.15 -4.96
C LEU A 125 14.50 12.06 -3.44
N ASP A 126 15.68 12.38 -2.90
CA ASP A 126 15.91 12.36 -1.45
C ASP A 126 15.04 13.41 -0.72
N GLN A 127 14.97 14.64 -1.22
CA GLN A 127 14.16 15.70 -0.61
C GLN A 127 12.66 15.37 -0.65
N ASN A 128 12.16 14.94 -1.82
CA ASN A 128 10.75 14.63 -2.00
C ASN A 128 10.33 13.34 -1.31
N ARG A 129 11.26 12.39 -1.12
CA ARG A 129 11.04 11.16 -0.35
C ARG A 129 10.70 11.47 1.09
N GLU A 130 11.45 12.32 1.77
CA GLU A 130 11.17 12.65 3.18
C GLU A 130 9.81 13.34 3.34
N GLN A 131 9.43 14.21 2.39
CA GLN A 131 8.11 14.84 2.37
C GLN A 131 6.99 13.81 2.16
N PHE A 132 7.15 12.91 1.20
CA PHE A 132 6.16 11.87 0.92
C PHE A 132 6.01 10.89 2.09
N LEU A 133 7.11 10.47 2.72
CA LEU A 133 7.08 9.59 3.88
C LEU A 133 6.38 10.22 5.09
N THR A 134 6.51 11.54 5.29
CA THR A 134 5.78 12.28 6.33
C THR A 134 4.26 12.21 6.14
N ILE A 135 3.80 12.14 4.89
CA ILE A 135 2.36 12.04 4.56
C ILE A 135 1.89 10.58 4.61
N LEU A 136 2.73 9.66 4.13
CA LEU A 136 2.40 8.24 4.00
C LEU A 136 2.40 7.51 5.34
N PHE A 137 3.39 7.78 6.20
CA PHE A 137 3.55 7.01 7.42
C PHE A 137 2.41 7.28 8.41
N PRO A 138 1.91 6.22 9.08
CA PRO A 138 0.90 6.35 10.10
C PRO A 138 1.45 7.08 11.33
N ASP A 139 0.56 7.77 12.05
CA ASP A 139 0.83 8.24 13.40
C ASP A 139 0.93 7.06 14.38
N SER A 140 1.29 7.33 15.64
CA SER A 140 1.44 6.32 16.69
C SER A 140 0.24 5.37 16.76
N GLY A 141 0.51 4.07 16.80
CA GLY A 141 -0.48 3.00 16.87
C GLY A 141 -0.99 2.50 15.52
N GLY A 142 -0.79 3.23 14.42
CA GLY A 142 -1.18 2.76 13.09
C GLY A 142 -0.16 1.81 12.45
N ILE A 143 -0.60 1.12 11.40
CA ILE A 143 0.22 0.24 10.57
C ILE A 143 0.20 0.70 9.11
N LEU A 144 1.33 0.56 8.41
CA LEU A 144 1.40 0.72 6.96
C LEU A 144 1.32 -0.64 6.27
N ILE A 145 0.27 -0.87 5.48
CA ILE A 145 0.02 -2.13 4.78
C ILE A 145 0.20 -1.93 3.27
N ALA A 146 1.25 -2.50 2.71
CA ALA A 146 1.47 -2.55 1.26
C ALA A 146 0.83 -3.81 0.66
N VAL A 147 0.18 -3.65 -0.49
CA VAL A 147 -0.42 -4.75 -1.24
C VAL A 147 0.25 -4.93 -2.58
N HIS A 148 0.62 -6.16 -2.89
CA HIS A 148 1.31 -6.51 -4.11
C HIS A 148 0.71 -7.72 -4.80
N ASN A 149 0.99 -7.83 -6.10
CA ASN A 149 0.81 -9.08 -6.83
C ASN A 149 2.12 -9.57 -7.43
N ASN A 150 2.50 -10.80 -7.10
CA ASN A 150 3.69 -11.42 -7.64
C ASN A 150 3.47 -12.17 -8.96
N PHE A 151 4.58 -12.33 -9.67
CA PHE A 151 4.70 -13.07 -10.93
C PHE A 151 5.20 -14.50 -10.71
N ARG A 152 5.17 -15.31 -11.77
CA ARG A 152 5.69 -16.68 -11.72
C ARG A 152 7.19 -16.64 -11.47
N GLY A 153 7.64 -17.38 -10.45
CA GLY A 153 9.05 -17.49 -10.06
C GLY A 153 9.36 -16.81 -8.72
N TYR A 154 8.63 -15.75 -8.38
CA TYR A 154 8.76 -15.08 -7.08
C TYR A 154 7.83 -15.73 -6.04
N ASN A 155 8.38 -16.07 -4.88
CA ASN A 155 7.70 -16.74 -3.77
C ASN A 155 8.51 -16.52 -2.47
N LEU A 156 7.98 -16.96 -1.32
CA LEU A 156 8.62 -16.74 0.00
C LEU A 156 10.08 -17.18 0.07
N LYS A 157 10.52 -18.17 -0.73
CA LYS A 157 11.92 -18.63 -0.73
C LYS A 157 12.89 -17.54 -1.17
N SER A 158 12.44 -16.59 -2.00
CA SER A 158 13.22 -15.46 -2.46
C SER A 158 13.59 -14.48 -1.34
N GLU A 159 12.87 -14.53 -0.22
CA GLU A 159 13.00 -13.58 0.89
C GLU A 159 13.72 -14.17 2.12
N LEU A 160 13.94 -15.50 2.16
CA LEU A 160 14.39 -16.19 3.38
C LEU A 160 15.73 -15.70 3.91
N GLU A 161 16.66 -15.31 3.02
CA GLU A 161 18.01 -14.88 3.42
C GLU A 161 18.03 -13.57 4.20
N ILE A 162 16.97 -12.76 4.06
CA ILE A 162 16.83 -11.45 4.71
C ILE A 162 15.79 -11.47 5.84
N CYS A 163 15.27 -12.65 6.19
CA CYS A 163 14.33 -12.84 7.30
C CYS A 163 15.03 -13.38 8.54
N THR A 164 14.61 -12.94 9.72
CA THR A 164 15.10 -13.45 11.01
C THR A 164 14.22 -14.56 11.58
N LYS A 165 12.92 -14.51 11.30
CA LYS A 165 11.94 -15.56 11.64
C LYS A 165 11.01 -15.82 10.47
N VAL A 166 10.54 -17.06 10.38
CA VAL A 166 9.56 -17.49 9.38
C VAL A 166 8.55 -18.44 10.03
N SER A 167 7.27 -18.28 9.67
CA SER A 167 6.21 -19.22 9.95
C SER A 167 5.66 -19.70 8.61
N VAL A 168 5.85 -20.98 8.30
CA VAL A 168 5.48 -21.55 6.99
C VAL A 168 4.38 -22.57 7.19
N ASN A 169 3.27 -22.40 6.49
CA ASN A 169 2.22 -23.40 6.41
C ASN A 169 2.42 -24.23 5.13
N PRO A 170 2.75 -25.54 5.23
CA PRO A 170 3.01 -26.37 4.06
C PRO A 170 1.77 -26.61 3.17
N LYS A 171 0.57 -26.27 3.66
CA LYS A 171 -0.68 -26.34 2.87
C LYS A 171 -0.94 -25.07 2.08
N GLU A 172 -0.30 -23.95 2.42
CA GLU A 172 -0.45 -22.70 1.69
C GLU A 172 0.44 -22.66 0.46
N ASN A 173 0.00 -21.88 -0.53
CA ASN A 173 0.82 -21.61 -1.70
C ASN A 173 2.03 -20.75 -1.29
N PRO A 174 3.27 -21.13 -1.63
CA PRO A 174 4.45 -20.35 -1.25
C PRO A 174 4.50 -18.96 -1.89
N ARG A 175 3.65 -18.69 -2.88
CA ARG A 175 3.47 -17.37 -3.51
C ARG A 175 2.51 -16.45 -2.74
N ASP A 176 1.78 -16.99 -1.77
CA ASP A 176 0.87 -16.23 -0.93
C ASP A 176 1.51 -16.13 0.45
N PHE A 177 2.07 -14.95 0.76
CA PHE A 177 2.81 -14.73 1.99
C PHE A 177 2.72 -13.28 2.45
N ILE A 178 2.98 -13.10 3.74
CA ILE A 178 2.97 -11.80 4.43
C ILE A 178 4.38 -11.54 4.94
N ILE A 179 4.94 -10.38 4.63
CA ILE A 179 6.14 -9.88 5.30
C ILE A 179 5.68 -8.88 6.36
N CYS A 180 6.30 -8.93 7.53
CA CYS A 180 6.13 -7.92 8.57
C CYS A 180 7.51 -7.50 9.11
N THR A 181 7.58 -6.30 9.66
CA THR A 181 8.81 -5.71 10.23
C THR A 181 8.82 -5.71 11.75
N ASP A 182 7.65 -5.88 12.37
CA ASP A 182 7.46 -5.83 13.81
C ASP A 182 7.34 -7.27 14.39
N PRO A 183 8.17 -7.64 15.40
CA PRO A 183 8.13 -8.97 16.00
C PRO A 183 6.81 -9.33 16.70
N ASP A 184 6.11 -8.36 17.30
CA ASP A 184 4.83 -8.61 17.97
C ASP A 184 3.73 -8.88 16.94
N ASP A 185 3.75 -8.17 15.80
CA ASP A 185 2.87 -8.45 14.67
C ASP A 185 3.17 -9.83 14.07
N PHE A 186 4.46 -10.21 13.95
CA PHE A 186 4.84 -11.56 13.52
C PHE A 186 4.23 -12.64 14.43
N ASP A 187 4.35 -12.48 15.75
CA ASP A 187 3.87 -13.47 16.70
C ASP A 187 2.33 -13.60 16.62
N LYS A 188 1.59 -12.49 16.45
CA LYS A 188 0.12 -12.50 16.26
C LYS A 188 -0.29 -13.16 14.94
N LEU A 189 0.38 -12.82 13.84
CA LEU A 189 0.07 -13.34 12.51
C LEU A 189 0.45 -14.83 12.37
N SER A 190 1.51 -15.27 13.04
CA SER A 190 2.02 -16.65 12.95
C SER A 190 1.11 -17.71 13.58
N VAL A 191 0.13 -17.31 14.39
CA VAL A 191 -0.93 -18.18 14.91
C VAL A 191 -1.93 -18.58 13.81
N GLY A 192 -1.98 -17.80 12.72
CA GLY A 192 -2.85 -18.07 11.58
C GLY A 192 -2.33 -19.11 10.60
N HIS A 193 -3.03 -19.24 9.47
CA HIS A 193 -2.71 -20.24 8.46
C HIS A 193 -1.82 -19.72 7.33
N TYR A 194 -1.49 -18.43 7.26
CA TYR A 194 -0.67 -17.86 6.19
C TYR A 194 0.83 -18.05 6.41
N ASN A 195 1.60 -17.98 5.32
CA ASN A 195 3.06 -17.89 5.40
C ASN A 195 3.45 -16.49 5.87
N ILE A 196 4.17 -16.39 6.99
CA ILE A 196 4.60 -15.12 7.59
C ILE A 196 6.13 -15.06 7.62
N LEU A 197 6.68 -13.93 7.22
CA LEU A 197 8.12 -13.65 7.21
C LEU A 197 8.40 -12.40 8.05
N LEU A 198 9.37 -12.47 8.95
CA LEU A 198 9.83 -11.33 9.75
C LEU A 198 11.12 -10.74 9.16
N GLN A 199 11.07 -9.47 8.78
CA GLN A 199 12.19 -8.65 8.33
C GLN A 199 12.40 -7.49 9.32
N ASP A 200 12.98 -7.77 10.49
CA ASP A 200 13.20 -6.82 11.58
C ASP A 200 14.65 -6.32 11.68
N GLN A 201 15.50 -6.66 10.72
CA GLN A 201 16.90 -6.23 10.67
C GLN A 201 17.25 -5.61 9.32
N PRO A 202 18.11 -4.57 9.27
CA PRO A 202 18.54 -3.99 8.01
C PRO A 202 19.18 -5.04 7.09
N PRO A 203 18.90 -4.98 5.77
CA PRO A 203 19.47 -5.92 4.82
C PRO A 203 20.96 -5.63 4.62
N LYS A 204 21.71 -6.63 4.15
CA LYS A 204 23.08 -6.43 3.67
C LYS A 204 23.14 -5.44 2.51
N GLU A 205 22.14 -5.49 1.64
CA GLU A 205 21.97 -4.58 0.50
C GLU A 205 20.61 -3.91 0.57
N ASP A 206 20.58 -2.59 0.78
CA ASP A 206 19.35 -1.80 0.69
C ASP A 206 18.94 -1.69 -0.78
N ASP A 207 17.82 -2.33 -1.14
CA ASP A 207 17.28 -2.40 -2.50
C ASP A 207 16.43 -1.18 -2.91
N GLY A 208 16.15 -0.26 -1.99
CA GLY A 208 15.31 0.93 -2.19
C GLY A 208 13.82 0.71 -1.97
N SER A 209 13.40 -0.41 -1.39
CA SER A 209 11.99 -0.70 -1.11
C SER A 209 11.43 0.07 0.09
N LEU A 210 10.10 0.23 0.05
CA LEU A 210 9.35 0.88 1.12
C LEU A 210 9.43 0.12 2.46
N SER A 211 9.52 -1.22 2.43
CA SER A 211 9.69 -2.03 3.65
C SER A 211 10.93 -1.62 4.44
N TRP A 212 12.06 -1.39 3.76
CA TRP A 212 13.29 -0.93 4.41
C TRP A 212 13.19 0.50 4.92
N ALA A 213 12.49 1.38 4.20
CA ALA A 213 12.24 2.72 4.71
C ALA A 213 11.33 2.70 5.94
N ALA A 214 10.31 1.86 5.96
CA ALA A 214 9.44 1.71 7.14
C ALA A 214 10.23 1.18 8.34
N LEU A 215 11.05 0.12 8.15
CA LEU A 215 11.91 -0.43 9.20
C LEU A 215 12.87 0.63 9.77
N ARG A 216 13.55 1.40 8.90
CA ARG A 216 14.48 2.47 9.34
C ARG A 216 13.80 3.58 10.14
N ASN A 217 12.52 3.84 9.87
CA ASN A 217 11.75 4.87 10.55
C ASN A 217 10.94 4.34 11.74
N GLY A 218 11.10 3.06 12.11
CA GLY A 218 10.36 2.45 13.22
C GLY A 218 8.85 2.37 12.96
N ILE A 219 8.44 2.29 11.69
CA ILE A 219 7.05 2.18 11.28
C ILE A 219 6.65 0.71 11.19
N ARG A 220 5.59 0.33 11.91
CA ARG A 220 4.96 -0.98 11.74
C ARG A 220 4.53 -1.15 10.29
N TYR A 221 5.12 -2.12 9.61
CA TYR A 221 4.89 -2.36 8.20
C TYR A 221 4.56 -3.81 7.92
N VAL A 222 3.55 -4.00 7.07
CA VAL A 222 3.11 -5.30 6.55
C VAL A 222 3.04 -5.25 5.02
N ASN A 223 3.54 -6.29 4.36
CA ASN A 223 3.49 -6.49 2.91
C ASN A 223 2.69 -7.74 2.59
N ILE A 224 1.69 -7.64 1.73
CA ILE A 224 0.93 -8.79 1.24
C ILE A 224 1.36 -9.13 -0.18
N GLU A 225 1.92 -10.32 -0.35
CA GLU A 225 2.24 -10.90 -1.65
C GLU A 225 1.22 -11.97 -2.01
N THR A 226 0.60 -11.83 -3.19
CA THR A 226 -0.31 -12.85 -3.74
C THR A 226 -0.12 -12.99 -5.24
N ARG A 227 -0.50 -14.13 -5.81
CA ARG A 227 -0.49 -14.28 -7.27
C ARG A 227 -1.43 -13.27 -7.97
N LEU A 228 -0.96 -12.63 -9.03
CA LEU A 228 -1.83 -11.83 -9.93
C LEU A 228 -3.04 -12.66 -10.42
N GLY A 229 -4.24 -12.10 -10.26
CA GLY A 229 -5.52 -12.73 -10.58
C GLY A 229 -6.20 -13.47 -9.42
N TRP A 230 -5.56 -13.63 -8.26
CA TRP A 230 -6.13 -14.30 -7.08
C TRP A 230 -6.82 -13.33 -6.10
N LEU A 231 -7.86 -12.65 -6.58
CA LEU A 231 -8.57 -11.62 -5.83
C LEU A 231 -9.16 -12.11 -4.50
N SER A 232 -9.77 -13.31 -4.50
CA SER A 232 -10.39 -13.87 -3.29
C SER A 232 -9.36 -14.16 -2.20
N GLN A 233 -8.16 -14.61 -2.57
CA GLN A 233 -7.07 -14.87 -1.62
C GLN A 233 -6.57 -13.57 -0.99
N GLN A 234 -6.30 -12.56 -1.82
CA GLN A 234 -5.77 -11.28 -1.32
C GLN A 234 -6.76 -10.55 -0.40
N LYS A 235 -8.07 -10.64 -0.68
CA LYS A 235 -9.10 -10.13 0.24
C LYS A 235 -9.07 -10.82 1.59
N LYS A 236 -8.96 -12.16 1.62
CA LYS A 236 -8.88 -12.92 2.88
C LYS A 236 -7.62 -12.60 3.68
N MET A 237 -6.49 -12.36 3.00
CA MET A 237 -5.26 -11.96 3.67
C MET A 237 -5.35 -10.56 4.29
N LEU A 238 -5.99 -9.62 3.58
CA LEU A 238 -6.27 -8.28 4.13
C LEU A 238 -7.21 -8.34 5.35
N GLU A 239 -8.30 -9.10 5.24
CA GLU A 239 -9.23 -9.35 6.34
C GLU A 239 -8.54 -10.02 7.55
N PHE A 240 -7.67 -11.01 7.30
CA PHE A 240 -6.89 -11.64 8.35
C PHE A 240 -5.95 -10.66 9.08
N ILE A 241 -5.30 -9.74 8.37
CA ILE A 241 -4.45 -8.71 8.99
C ILE A 241 -5.30 -7.79 9.86
N GLU A 242 -6.45 -7.37 9.35
CA GLU A 242 -7.41 -6.54 10.07
C GLU A 242 -7.87 -7.19 11.38
N GLU A 243 -8.27 -8.46 11.35
CA GLU A 243 -8.73 -9.21 12.53
C GLU A 243 -7.63 -9.46 13.57
N ARG A 244 -6.36 -9.44 13.18
CA ARG A 244 -5.24 -9.84 14.05
C ARG A 244 -4.46 -8.67 14.61
N LEU A 245 -4.42 -7.55 13.89
CA LEU A 245 -3.53 -6.43 14.20
C LEU A 245 -4.26 -5.15 14.64
N ASN A 246 -5.58 -5.08 14.47
CA ASN A 246 -6.44 -3.97 14.90
C ASN A 246 -7.40 -4.41 16.02
#